data_AF-R5E176-F1
#
_entry.id   AF-R5E176-F1
#
_cell.length_a   1.000
_cell.length_b   1.000
_cell.length_c   1.000
_cell.angle_alpha   90.00
_cell.angle_beta   90.00
_cell.angle_gamma   90.00
#
_symmetry.space_group_name_H-M   'P 1'
#
loop_
_entity.id
_entity.type
_entity.pdbx_description
1 polymer ?
#
loop_
_entity_poly.entity_id
_entity_poly.type
_entity_poly.pdbx_seq_one_letter_code
_entity_poly.pdbx_strand_id
1 'polypeptide(L)'
;MDNGLVEKILNKSGKEKILIVLLIGVLLLVIAIPVKSDKTGGYVSGSDTYKTSDEEISDYDVYMEQRIEKILSQVDGVGKVNVMVTLENTDDTAIGGVVIVAQGGDNGSVVSNITSALEALLGIPVHKIKVLKMS
;
A
#
# COMPACT_ATOMS: atom_id res chain seq x y z
N MET A 1 34.51 6.58 -11.07
CA MET A 1 34.07 7.64 -10.14
C MET A 1 35.31 8.12 -9.42
N ASP A 2 35.71 9.32 -9.76
CA ASP A 2 36.85 10.06 -9.26
C ASP A 2 36.57 10.48 -7.81
N ASN A 3 37.19 9.78 -6.86
CA ASN A 3 37.06 10.02 -5.42
C ASN A 3 37.78 11.31 -4.95
N GLY A 4 38.22 12.17 -5.88
CA GLY A 4 39.00 13.38 -5.60
C GLY A 4 38.24 14.41 -4.76
N LEU A 5 36.91 14.43 -4.80
CA LEU A 5 36.08 15.27 -3.91
C LEU A 5 36.15 14.78 -2.45
N VAL A 6 36.11 13.47 -2.24
CA VAL A 6 36.17 12.85 -0.91
C VAL A 6 37.53 13.13 -0.28
N GLU A 7 38.61 12.97 -1.03
CA GLU A 7 39.98 13.21 -0.56
C GLU A 7 40.23 14.70 -0.22
N LYS A 8 39.70 15.62 -1.04
CA LYS A 8 39.79 17.07 -0.80
C LYS A 8 38.99 17.52 0.43
N ILE A 9 37.89 16.85 0.74
CA ILE A 9 37.09 17.06 1.95
C ILE A 9 37.79 16.48 3.19
N LEU A 10 38.42 15.31 3.06
CA LEU A 10 39.16 14.63 4.12
C LEU A 10 40.56 15.22 4.39
N ASN A 11 41.08 16.10 3.53
CA ASN A 11 42.40 16.73 3.69
C ASN A 11 42.36 18.20 4.19
N LYS A 12 41.25 18.64 4.79
CA LYS A 12 41.11 20.00 5.35
C LYS A 12 41.77 20.19 6.72
N SER A 13 41.89 21.40 7.26
CA SER A 13 42.48 21.59 8.60
C SER A 13 41.65 20.86 9.68
N GLY A 14 42.27 20.38 10.77
CA GLY A 14 41.62 19.46 11.73
C GLY A 14 40.25 19.94 12.26
N LYS A 15 40.11 21.25 12.50
CA LYS A 15 38.86 21.89 12.92
C LYS A 15 37.76 21.85 11.84
N GLU A 16 38.13 21.97 10.57
CA GLU A 16 37.19 21.94 9.45
C GLU A 16 36.78 20.50 9.09
N LYS A 17 37.68 19.52 9.23
CA LYS A 17 37.34 18.09 9.06
C LYS A 17 36.26 17.67 10.05
N ILE A 18 36.40 18.07 11.32
CA ILE A 18 35.44 17.76 12.39
C ILE A 18 34.08 18.38 12.09
N LEU A 19 34.04 19.62 11.58
CA LEU A 19 32.80 20.28 11.19
C LEU A 19 32.08 19.50 10.07
N ILE A 20 32.82 19.01 9.07
CA ILE A 20 32.23 18.29 7.94
C ILE A 20 31.71 16.91 8.38
N VAL A 21 32.47 16.17 9.19
CA VAL A 21 32.03 14.88 9.76
C VAL A 21 30.79 15.06 10.64
N LEU A 22 30.73 16.16 11.41
CA LEU A 22 29.56 16.52 12.21
C LEU A 22 28.34 16.81 11.32
N LEU A 23 28.52 17.56 10.23
CA LEU A 23 27.42 17.90 9.32
C LEU A 23 26.83 16.66 8.62
N ILE A 24 27.71 15.78 8.13
CA ILE A 24 27.31 14.49 7.53
C ILE A 24 26.65 13.61 8.59
N GLY A 25 27.18 13.59 9.82
CA GLY A 25 26.59 12.85 10.94
C GLY A 25 25.18 13.31 11.30
N VAL A 26 24.93 14.62 11.33
CA VAL A 26 23.58 15.18 11.54
C VAL A 26 22.64 14.80 10.41
N LEU A 27 23.09 14.87 9.16
CA LEU A 27 22.31 14.45 8.00
C LEU A 27 21.92 12.96 8.09
N LEU A 28 22.87 12.10 8.48
CA LEU A 28 22.61 10.68 8.70
C LEU A 28 21.68 10.43 9.90
N LEU A 29 21.76 11.25 10.96
CA LEU A 29 20.87 11.15 12.11
C LEU A 29 19.42 11.47 11.71
N VAL A 30 19.19 12.50 10.88
CA VAL A 30 17.84 12.87 10.40
C VAL A 30 17.17 11.75 9.61
N ILE A 31 17.89 11.08 8.71
CA ILE A 31 17.34 9.93 7.96
C ILE A 31 17.19 8.67 8.83
N ALA A 32 18.01 8.54 9.89
CA ALA A 32 17.95 7.41 10.81
C ALA A 32 16.84 7.53 11.84
N ILE A 33 16.24 8.72 12.00
CA ILE A 33 15.03 8.85 12.81
C ILE A 33 13.91 8.13 12.05
N PRO A 34 13.39 7.00 12.57
CA PRO A 34 12.20 6.40 12.01
C PRO A 34 11.09 7.45 12.14
N VAL A 35 10.55 7.88 11.00
CA VAL A 35 9.34 8.70 10.98
C VAL A 35 8.23 7.85 11.60
N LYS A 36 8.02 8.03 12.90
CA LYS A 36 6.79 7.58 13.54
C LYS A 36 5.70 8.40 12.85
N SER A 37 5.00 7.76 11.92
CA SER A 37 3.73 8.26 11.46
C SER A 37 2.84 8.35 12.69
N ASP A 38 2.56 9.57 13.15
CA ASP A 38 1.49 9.82 14.12
C ASP A 38 0.16 9.51 13.42
N LYS A 39 -0.14 8.22 13.31
CA LYS A 39 -1.52 7.75 13.33
C LYS A 39 -2.03 8.07 14.72
N THR A 40 -2.75 9.17 14.84
CA THR A 40 -3.63 9.39 15.98
C THR A 40 -4.61 8.22 16.07
N GLY A 41 -4.30 7.27 16.97
CA GLY A 41 -5.21 6.24 17.44
C GLY A 41 -4.77 4.79 17.18
N GLY A 42 -4.14 4.17 18.19
CA GLY A 42 -4.22 2.73 18.42
C GLY A 42 -2.90 1.95 18.36
N TYR A 43 -2.30 1.69 19.52
CA TYR A 43 -1.34 0.60 19.68
C TYR A 43 -2.06 -0.75 19.68
N VAL A 44 -1.62 -1.72 18.88
CA VAL A 44 -1.35 -3.09 19.37
C VAL A 44 -0.08 -3.62 18.71
N SER A 45 0.76 -4.17 19.58
CA SER A 45 2.07 -4.76 19.39
C SER A 45 1.99 -6.22 18.95
N GLY A 46 2.80 -6.60 17.96
CA GLY A 46 3.60 -7.83 17.93
C GLY A 46 2.95 -9.12 17.41
N SER A 47 3.42 -9.58 16.25
CA SER A 47 3.95 -10.94 16.09
C SER A 47 4.78 -11.03 14.81
N ASP A 48 6.04 -11.40 14.96
CA ASP A 48 7.00 -11.67 13.88
C ASP A 48 6.47 -12.71 12.90
N THR A 49 6.69 -12.52 11.59
CA THR A 49 7.01 -13.63 10.68
C THR A 49 7.75 -13.10 9.44
N TYR A 50 8.97 -13.58 9.26
CA TYR A 50 9.78 -13.47 8.05
C TYR A 50 9.03 -13.98 6.80
N LYS A 51 8.85 -13.12 5.78
CA LYS A 51 8.79 -13.46 4.33
C LYS A 51 9.20 -12.19 3.56
N THR A 52 10.39 -12.18 2.96
CA THR A 52 10.69 -12.53 1.56
C THR A 52 10.16 -11.48 0.58
N SER A 53 11.03 -11.14 -0.37
CA SER A 53 10.98 -10.05 -1.34
C SER A 53 9.64 -9.82 -2.05
N ASP A 54 9.46 -8.56 -2.48
CA ASP A 54 8.46 -8.01 -3.40
C ASP A 54 7.15 -7.45 -2.78
N GLU A 55 6.83 -6.24 -3.28
CA GLU A 55 5.61 -5.44 -3.10
C GLU A 55 5.42 -4.73 -1.74
N GLU A 56 5.83 -3.45 -1.72
CA GLU A 56 5.23 -2.45 -0.83
C GLU A 56 3.72 -2.43 -1.11
N ILE A 57 2.93 -3.12 -0.27
CA ILE A 57 1.47 -2.92 -0.25
C ILE A 57 1.27 -1.45 0.05
N SER A 58 0.84 -0.69 -0.96
CA SER A 58 0.81 0.75 -0.85
C SER A 58 -0.37 1.13 0.06
N ASP A 59 -0.20 2.16 0.89
CA ASP A 59 -1.30 2.72 1.71
C ASP A 59 -2.52 3.11 0.85
N TYR A 60 -2.33 3.29 -0.46
CA TYR A 60 -3.37 3.56 -1.45
C TYR A 60 -4.24 2.34 -1.75
N ASP A 61 -3.67 1.12 -1.74
CA ASP A 61 -4.40 -0.12 -2.03
C ASP A 61 -5.42 -0.40 -0.92
N VAL A 62 -4.94 -0.32 0.33
CA VAL A 62 -5.77 -0.50 1.53
C VAL A 62 -6.88 0.56 1.59
N TYR A 63 -6.57 1.81 1.23
CA TYR A 63 -7.56 2.87 1.20
C TYR A 63 -8.66 2.61 0.16
N MET A 64 -8.29 2.18 -1.04
CA MET A 64 -9.25 1.89 -2.10
C MET A 64 -10.12 0.68 -1.77
N GLU A 65 -9.53 -0.39 -1.23
CA GLU A 65 -10.25 -1.58 -0.77
C GLU A 65 -11.34 -1.23 0.25
N GLN A 66 -10.99 -0.49 1.31
CA GLN A 66 -11.94 -0.07 2.34
C GLN A 66 -13.09 0.78 1.78
N ARG A 67 -12.76 1.67 0.84
CA ARG A 67 -13.76 2.55 0.22
C ARG A 67 -14.71 1.76 -0.67
N ILE A 68 -14.22 0.78 -1.42
CA ILE A 68 -15.04 -0.12 -2.24
C ILE A 68 -15.91 -0.99 -1.33
N GLU A 69 -15.34 -1.59 -0.28
CA GLU A 69 -16.08 -2.41 0.69
C GLU A 69 -17.23 -1.62 1.33
N LYS A 70 -16.99 -0.36 1.69
CA LYS A 70 -18.02 0.51 2.26
C LYS A 70 -19.17 0.81 1.31
N ILE A 71 -18.90 0.91 0.01
CA ILE A 71 -19.95 1.13 -0.99
C ILE A 71 -20.70 -0.18 -1.25
N LEU A 72 -19.99 -1.30 -1.41
CA LEU A 72 -20.59 -2.60 -1.67
C LEU A 72 -21.42 -3.13 -0.50
N SER A 73 -21.05 -2.80 0.74
CA SER A 73 -21.82 -3.15 1.93
C SER A 73 -23.16 -2.42 2.05
N GLN A 74 -23.37 -1.34 1.29
CA GLN A 74 -24.67 -0.65 1.21
C GLN A 74 -25.62 -1.25 0.18
N VAL A 75 -25.14 -2.18 -0.65
CA VAL A 75 -25.97 -2.84 -1.64
C VAL A 75 -26.83 -3.91 -0.95
N ASP A 76 -28.10 -3.96 -1.32
CA ASP A 76 -29.07 -4.83 -0.66
C ASP A 76 -28.79 -6.32 -0.96
N GLY A 77 -28.78 -7.14 0.09
CA GLY A 77 -28.49 -8.58 0.00
C GLY A 77 -27.01 -8.98 -0.09
N VAL A 78 -26.06 -8.04 -0.04
CA VAL A 78 -24.61 -8.38 -0.11
C VAL A 78 -24.06 -8.93 1.21
N GLY A 79 -24.53 -8.41 2.34
CA GLY A 79 -24.07 -8.80 3.68
C GLY A 79 -22.65 -8.33 3.97
N LYS A 80 -21.85 -9.16 4.63
CA LYS A 80 -20.41 -8.88 4.83
C LYS A 80 -19.65 -9.02 3.52
N VAL A 81 -18.71 -8.10 3.30
CA VAL A 81 -17.88 -8.02 2.10
C VAL A 81 -16.44 -7.90 2.51
N ASN A 82 -15.54 -8.56 1.77
CA ASN A 82 -14.11 -8.32 1.85
C ASN A 82 -13.58 -8.17 0.42
N VAL A 83 -12.78 -7.13 0.17
CA VAL A 83 -12.32 -6.77 -1.17
C VAL A 83 -10.81 -6.80 -1.19
N MET A 84 -10.25 -7.42 -2.22
CA MET A 84 -8.82 -7.39 -2.51
C MET A 84 -8.61 -6.90 -3.94
N VAL A 85 -7.72 -5.92 -4.10
CA VAL A 85 -7.38 -5.33 -5.39
C VAL A 85 -5.92 -5.66 -5.73
N THR A 86 -5.65 -6.01 -6.97
CA THR A 86 -4.29 -6.21 -7.48
C THR A 86 -4.00 -5.17 -8.55
N LEU A 87 -2.84 -4.52 -8.50
CA LEU A 87 -2.39 -3.57 -9.52
C LEU A 87 -1.52 -4.26 -10.56
N GLU A 88 -1.65 -3.86 -11.83
CA GLU A 88 -0.74 -4.26 -12.89
C GLU A 88 0.43 -3.29 -12.95
N ASN A 89 1.65 -3.80 -12.75
CA ASN A 89 2.95 -3.09 -12.66
C ASN A 89 3.35 -2.23 -13.89
N THR A 90 2.45 -2.00 -14.84
CA THR A 90 2.79 -1.28 -16.09
C THR A 90 2.65 0.23 -15.97
N ASP A 91 1.72 0.70 -15.15
CA ASP A 91 1.57 2.10 -14.73
C ASP A 91 0.75 2.04 -13.43
N ASP A 92 1.15 2.73 -12.35
CA ASP A 92 0.52 2.68 -10.99
C ASP A 92 -1.00 3.00 -10.93
N THR A 93 -1.65 3.16 -12.08
CA THR A 93 -3.07 3.46 -12.25
C THR A 93 -3.87 2.29 -12.84
N ALA A 94 -3.22 1.22 -13.30
CA ALA A 94 -3.91 0.09 -13.94
C ALA A 94 -4.28 -1.01 -12.92
N ILE A 95 -5.58 -1.19 -12.68
CA ILE A 95 -6.06 -2.28 -11.82
C ILE A 95 -5.98 -3.61 -12.61
N GLY A 96 -5.16 -4.53 -12.11
CA GLY A 96 -4.98 -5.86 -12.65
C GLY A 96 -6.18 -6.77 -12.47
N GLY A 97 -6.81 -6.72 -11.29
CA GLY A 97 -8.01 -7.48 -10.99
C GLY A 97 -8.58 -7.19 -9.62
N VAL A 98 -9.84 -7.59 -9.41
CA VAL A 98 -10.53 -7.44 -8.12
C VAL A 98 -11.17 -8.76 -7.73
N VAL A 99 -10.88 -9.17 -6.49
CA VAL A 99 -11.51 -10.31 -5.86
C VAL A 99 -12.40 -9.81 -4.73
N ILE A 100 -13.66 -10.23 -4.75
CA ILE A 100 -14.65 -9.88 -3.72
C ILE A 100 -15.14 -11.16 -3.05
N VAL A 101 -15.11 -11.20 -1.73
CA VAL A 101 -15.73 -12.24 -0.93
C VAL A 101 -16.95 -11.63 -0.25
N ALA A 102 -18.15 -12.06 -0.65
CA ALA A 102 -19.40 -11.54 -0.12
C ALA A 102 -20.28 -12.65 0.44
N GLN A 103 -21.03 -12.39 1.51
CA GLN A 103 -22.01 -13.35 2.04
C GLN A 103 -23.09 -13.68 1.01
N GLY A 104 -23.54 -12.69 0.24
CA GLY A 104 -24.48 -12.85 -0.88
C GLY A 104 -23.88 -13.42 -2.17
N GLY A 105 -22.66 -13.98 -2.12
CA GLY A 105 -21.98 -14.52 -3.30
C GLY A 105 -22.61 -15.78 -3.92
N ASP A 106 -23.62 -16.39 -3.28
CA ASP A 106 -24.47 -17.46 -3.83
C ASP A 106 -25.70 -16.96 -4.60
N ASN A 107 -26.05 -15.68 -4.46
CA ASN A 107 -27.21 -15.11 -5.12
C ASN A 107 -26.80 -14.47 -6.46
N GLY A 108 -27.23 -15.06 -7.58
CA GLY A 108 -26.88 -14.59 -8.92
C GLY A 108 -27.28 -13.13 -9.20
N SER A 109 -28.40 -12.66 -8.64
CA SER A 109 -28.82 -11.26 -8.77
C SER A 109 -27.88 -10.32 -8.01
N VAL A 110 -27.45 -10.73 -6.82
CA VAL A 110 -26.50 -9.97 -5.99
C VAL A 110 -25.12 -9.92 -6.65
N VAL A 111 -24.63 -11.05 -7.16
CA VAL A 111 -23.35 -11.13 -7.89
C VAL A 111 -23.37 -10.22 -9.13
N SER A 112 -24.47 -10.21 -9.89
CA SER A 112 -24.62 -9.33 -11.04
C SER A 112 -24.61 -7.85 -10.65
N ASN A 113 -25.30 -7.48 -9.57
CA ASN A 113 -25.35 -6.11 -9.07
C ASN A 113 -23.96 -5.63 -8.61
N ILE A 114 -23.24 -6.47 -7.85
CA ILE A 114 -21.87 -6.17 -7.40
C ILE A 114 -20.95 -5.99 -8.59
N THR A 115 -20.97 -6.92 -9.54
CA THR A 115 -20.10 -6.89 -10.73
C THR A 115 -20.35 -5.62 -11.56
N SER A 116 -21.63 -5.27 -11.79
CA SER A 116 -22.01 -4.07 -12.53
C SER A 116 -21.60 -2.78 -11.81
N ALA A 117 -21.73 -2.75 -10.48
CA ALA A 117 -21.32 -1.62 -9.67
C ALA A 117 -19.80 -1.41 -9.73
N LEU A 118 -19.00 -2.48 -9.63
CA LEU A 118 -17.54 -2.41 -9.74
C LEU A 118 -17.07 -1.98 -11.14
N GLU A 119 -17.71 -2.49 -12.19
CA GLU A 119 -17.44 -2.06 -13.57
C GLU A 119 -17.67 -0.54 -13.73
N ALA A 120 -18.77 -0.01 -13.19
CA ALA A 120 -19.08 1.42 -13.25
C ALA A 120 -18.19 2.28 -12.34
N LEU A 121 -17.80 1.77 -11.16
CA LEU A 121 -17.04 2.52 -10.17
C LEU A 121 -15.54 2.59 -10.49
N LEU A 122 -14.98 1.50 -11.01
CA LEU A 122 -13.54 1.35 -11.22
C LEU A 122 -13.16 1.24 -12.71
N GLY A 123 -14.13 1.12 -13.62
CA GLY A 123 -13.86 0.93 -15.05
C GLY A 123 -13.20 -0.41 -15.37
N ILE A 124 -13.35 -1.40 -14.47
CA ILE A 124 -12.68 -2.69 -14.60
C ILE A 124 -13.56 -3.65 -15.41
N PRO A 125 -13.00 -4.32 -16.44
CA PRO A 125 -13.73 -5.33 -17.19
C PRO A 125 -14.26 -6.46 -16.32
N VAL A 126 -15.49 -6.92 -16.59
CA VAL A 126 -16.15 -8.01 -15.83
C VAL A 126 -15.33 -9.32 -15.75
N HIS A 127 -14.47 -9.59 -16.73
CA HIS A 127 -13.63 -10.79 -16.74
C HIS A 127 -12.45 -10.73 -15.74
N LYS A 128 -12.13 -9.55 -15.22
CA LYS A 128 -11.13 -9.31 -14.17
C LYS A 128 -11.75 -9.26 -12.75
N ILE A 129 -13.07 -9.41 -12.65
CA ILE A 129 -13.81 -9.37 -11.40
C ILE A 129 -14.19 -10.80 -11.00
N LYS A 130 -13.84 -11.21 -9.78
CA LYS A 130 -14.21 -12.51 -9.24
C LYS A 130 -14.96 -12.34 -7.92
N VAL A 131 -16.22 -12.80 -7.89
CA VAL A 131 -17.02 -12.84 -6.66
C VAL A 131 -17.02 -14.26 -6.10
N LEU A 132 -16.75 -14.39 -4.81
CA LEU A 132 -16.73 -15.64 -4.06
C LEU A 132 -17.69 -15.54 -2.88
N LYS A 133 -18.29 -16.67 -2.49
CA LYS A 133 -19.14 -16.72 -1.30
C LYS A 133 -18.29 -16.79 -0.03
N MET A 134 -18.62 -15.93 0.93
CA MET A 134 -18.15 -16.05 2.31
C MET A 134 -18.89 -17.19 3.02
N SER A 135 -18.14 -18.13 3.63
CA SER A 135 -18.68 -19.17 4.52
C SER A 135 -18.53 -18.77 5.99
#